data_AF-A0A0P1GCH2-F1
#
_entry.id   AF-A0A0P1GCH2-F1
#
_cell.length_a   1.000
_cell.length_b   1.000
_cell.length_c   1.000
_cell.angle_alpha   90.00
_cell.angle_beta   90.00
_cell.angle_gamma   90.00
#
_symmetry.space_group_name_H-M   'P 1'
#
loop_
_entity.id
_entity.type
_entity.pdbx_description
1 polymer ?
#
loop_
_entity_poly.entity_id
_entity_poly.type
_entity_poly.pdbx_seq_one_letter_code
_entity_poly.pdbx_strand_id
1 'polypeptide(L)'
;MGRRVDLNWDEWNPGLDTDEMTLAEVLATLPAAEAQDVPEIIRKYENPESPDALPGAIGLARHDCIHVLLGRGLHVQDEAFVIGATMGAASDITGEIVDFFIKVSTTEYPKHWRFEDAHIPSFRLGVGFSMDNLAGKDLHLIPLEAPEWQTKTVREARKTLGIVKEELRAYFRKAELLVPGTAASRRLDTCAHRKDGQLNQPD
;
A
#
# COMPACT_ATOMS: atom_id res chain seq x y z
N MET A 1 25.46 6.91 -17.25
CA MET A 1 25.06 5.58 -17.75
C MET A 1 23.64 5.35 -17.28
N GLY A 2 22.68 5.42 -18.21
CA GLY A 2 21.26 5.61 -17.92
C GLY A 2 20.63 4.41 -17.22
N ARG A 3 19.86 4.70 -16.17
CA ARG A 3 19.06 3.73 -15.41
C ARG A 3 17.99 3.18 -16.36
N ARG A 4 18.06 1.90 -16.73
CA ARG A 4 16.86 1.19 -17.20
C ARG A 4 15.98 1.09 -15.97
N VAL A 5 15.00 1.98 -15.87
CA VAL A 5 13.82 1.73 -15.03
C VAL A 5 13.17 0.52 -15.69
N ASP A 6 13.12 -0.61 -15.00
CA ASP A 6 12.44 -1.80 -15.49
C ASP A 6 10.97 -1.41 -15.70
N LEU A 7 10.59 -1.26 -16.97
CA LEU A 7 9.32 -0.67 -17.42
C LEU A 7 8.08 -1.31 -16.77
N ASN A 8 8.20 -2.55 -16.27
CA ASN A 8 7.11 -3.28 -15.63
C ASN A 8 6.83 -2.90 -14.16
N TRP A 9 7.82 -2.39 -13.41
CA TRP A 9 7.66 -2.06 -11.98
C TRP A 9 6.91 -0.75 -11.76
N ASP A 10 7.16 0.24 -12.62
CA ASP A 10 6.54 1.57 -12.57
C ASP A 10 5.05 1.53 -12.96
N GLU A 11 4.65 0.52 -13.73
CA GLU A 11 3.32 0.38 -14.32
C GLU A 11 2.38 -0.52 -13.52
N TRP A 12 2.90 -1.39 -12.64
CA TRP A 12 2.05 -2.32 -11.90
C TRP A 12 1.12 -1.59 -10.93
N ASN A 13 -0.19 -1.83 -11.11
CA ASN A 13 -1.24 -1.38 -10.22
C ASN A 13 -2.40 -2.38 -10.29
N PRO A 14 -2.75 -3.07 -9.19
CA PRO A 14 -3.80 -4.06 -9.19
C PRO A 14 -5.20 -3.46 -9.30
N GLY A 15 -5.37 -2.17 -8.95
CA GLY A 15 -6.65 -1.49 -8.96
C GLY A 15 -7.72 -2.17 -8.08
N LEU A 16 -8.97 -1.74 -8.22
CA LEU A 16 -10.08 -2.27 -7.42
C LEU A 16 -10.95 -3.29 -8.18
N ASP A 17 -10.71 -3.51 -9.46
CA ASP A 17 -11.50 -4.40 -10.33
C ASP A 17 -10.88 -5.79 -10.54
N THR A 18 -10.13 -6.27 -9.55
CA THR A 18 -9.54 -7.63 -9.46
C THR A 18 -10.37 -8.60 -8.60
N ASP A 19 -11.63 -8.26 -8.32
CA ASP A 19 -12.49 -8.94 -7.35
C ASP A 19 -12.63 -10.45 -7.57
N GLU A 20 -12.65 -10.93 -8.82
CA GLU A 20 -12.85 -12.34 -9.16
C GLU A 20 -11.55 -13.16 -9.19
N MET A 21 -10.40 -12.49 -9.19
CA MET A 21 -9.10 -13.16 -9.08
C MET A 21 -8.84 -13.50 -7.62
N THR A 22 -8.11 -14.58 -7.38
CA THR A 22 -7.56 -14.90 -6.06
C THR A 22 -6.42 -13.95 -5.69
N LEU A 23 -6.14 -13.79 -4.40
CA LEU A 23 -4.98 -13.03 -3.94
C LEU A 23 -3.69 -13.52 -4.60
N ALA A 24 -3.51 -14.84 -4.68
CA ALA A 24 -2.35 -15.44 -5.32
C ALA A 24 -2.25 -15.10 -6.82
N GLU A 25 -3.36 -15.12 -7.55
CA GLU A 25 -3.39 -14.79 -8.98
C GLU A 25 -3.01 -13.33 -9.25
N VAL A 26 -3.47 -12.38 -8.41
CA VAL A 26 -3.06 -10.98 -8.56
C VAL A 26 -1.60 -10.80 -8.19
N LEU A 27 -1.13 -11.41 -7.09
CA LEU A 27 0.26 -11.35 -6.68
C LEU A 27 1.22 -11.95 -7.72
N ALA A 28 0.79 -12.98 -8.45
CA ALA A 28 1.59 -13.55 -9.54
C ALA A 28 1.84 -12.56 -10.71
N THR A 29 1.06 -11.47 -10.79
CA THR A 29 1.29 -10.37 -11.74
C THR A 29 2.26 -9.31 -11.23
N LEU A 30 2.59 -9.33 -9.93
CA LEU A 30 3.54 -8.41 -9.33
C LEU A 30 4.92 -8.63 -9.98
N PRO A 31 5.55 -7.61 -10.57
CA PRO A 31 6.87 -7.75 -11.14
C PRO A 31 7.84 -8.14 -10.01
N ALA A 32 8.66 -9.16 -10.26
CA ALA A 32 9.67 -9.60 -9.32
C ALA A 32 10.59 -8.40 -9.00
N ALA A 33 10.45 -7.86 -7.80
CA ALA A 33 11.41 -6.93 -7.26
C ALA A 33 12.53 -7.75 -6.62
N GLU A 34 13.76 -7.53 -7.05
CA GLU A 34 14.91 -7.94 -6.25
C GLU A 34 14.76 -7.26 -4.88
N ALA A 35 14.74 -8.06 -3.81
CA ALA A 35 14.74 -7.54 -2.45
C ALA A 35 16.06 -6.76 -2.28
N GLN A 36 16.02 -5.46 -2.57
CA GLN A 36 17.14 -4.57 -2.30
C GLN A 36 17.43 -4.67 -0.81
N ASP A 37 18.72 -4.66 -0.44
CA ASP A 37 19.15 -4.60 0.95
C ASP A 37 18.49 -3.40 1.64
N VAL A 38 17.38 -3.64 2.33
CA VAL A 38 16.60 -2.60 2.99
C VAL A 38 17.50 -1.96 4.06
N PRO A 39 17.72 -0.64 4.02
CA PRO A 39 18.58 0.06 4.97
C PRO A 39 18.25 -0.26 6.43
N GLU A 40 19.27 -0.36 7.29
CA GLU A 40 19.11 -0.69 8.71
C GLU A 40 18.11 0.23 9.45
N ILE A 41 18.11 1.52 9.11
CA ILE A 41 17.18 2.50 9.70
C ILE A 41 15.70 2.20 9.36
N ILE A 42 15.44 1.67 8.16
CA ILE A 42 14.09 1.28 7.73
C ILE A 42 13.72 -0.03 8.40
N ARG A 43 14.65 -1.01 8.40
CA ARG A 43 14.46 -2.28 9.11
C ARG A 43 14.19 -2.06 10.60
N LYS A 44 14.80 -1.07 11.23
CA LYS A 44 14.57 -0.74 12.64
C LYS A 44 13.10 -0.42 12.93
N TYR A 45 12.42 0.33 12.06
CA TYR A 45 11.06 0.80 12.33
C TYR A 45 9.98 -0.01 11.62
N GLU A 46 10.28 -0.64 10.49
CA GLU A 46 9.26 -1.30 9.63
C GLU A 46 9.36 -2.83 9.63
N ASN A 47 10.45 -3.43 10.13
CA ASN A 47 10.54 -4.88 10.30
C ASN A 47 9.78 -5.30 11.58
N PRO A 48 8.77 -6.19 11.50
CA PRO A 48 8.04 -6.66 12.68
C PRO A 48 8.91 -7.40 13.70
N GLU A 49 10.09 -7.90 13.32
CA GLU A 49 11.02 -8.54 14.25
C GLU A 49 11.91 -7.54 15.02
N SER A 50 11.87 -6.25 14.66
CA SER A 50 12.65 -5.23 15.34
C SER A 50 12.06 -4.90 16.71
N PRO A 51 12.87 -4.74 17.77
CA PRO A 51 12.38 -4.29 19.07
C PRO A 51 11.88 -2.83 19.04
N ASP A 52 12.29 -2.05 18.04
CA ASP A 52 11.88 -0.66 17.83
C ASP A 52 10.82 -0.53 16.72
N ALA A 53 10.19 -1.64 16.32
CA ALA A 53 9.17 -1.65 15.29
C ALA A 53 8.03 -0.69 15.64
N LEU A 54 7.65 0.15 14.68
CA LEU A 54 6.50 1.03 14.82
C LEU A 54 5.20 0.24 14.59
N PRO A 55 4.07 0.71 15.16
CA PRO A 55 2.75 0.16 14.87
C PRO A 55 2.52 -0.05 13.38
N GLY A 56 2.04 -1.23 13.00
CA GLY A 56 1.81 -1.56 11.59
C GLY A 56 3.02 -2.10 10.82
N ALA A 57 4.19 -2.25 11.47
CA ALA A 57 5.34 -2.95 10.91
C ALA A 57 4.95 -4.35 10.41
N ILE A 58 5.33 -4.67 9.17
CA ILE A 58 4.74 -5.77 8.41
C ILE A 58 5.79 -6.48 7.55
N GLY A 59 5.68 -7.80 7.44
CA GLY A 59 6.57 -8.59 6.58
C GLY A 59 6.28 -8.37 5.10
N LEU A 60 7.30 -8.48 4.25
CA LEU A 60 7.23 -8.16 2.81
C LEU A 60 6.09 -8.90 2.07
N ALA A 61 6.00 -10.24 2.22
CA ALA A 61 4.97 -11.01 1.54
C ALA A 61 3.53 -10.59 1.94
N ARG A 62 3.35 -10.20 3.20
CA ARG A 62 2.07 -9.70 3.70
C ARG A 62 1.80 -8.28 3.22
N HIS A 63 2.83 -7.43 3.17
CA HIS A 63 2.79 -6.09 2.61
C HIS A 63 2.31 -6.10 1.15
N ASP A 64 2.86 -6.98 0.32
CA ASP A 64 2.44 -7.13 -1.08
C ASP A 64 0.94 -7.52 -1.19
N CYS A 65 0.42 -8.32 -0.25
CA CYS A 65 -1.01 -8.60 -0.19
C CYS A 65 -1.85 -7.34 0.10
N ILE A 66 -1.33 -6.41 0.92
CA ILE A 66 -2.02 -5.15 1.22
C ILE A 66 -2.14 -4.27 -0.03
N HIS A 67 -1.12 -4.23 -0.90
CA HIS A 67 -1.22 -3.53 -2.19
C HIS A 67 -2.41 -4.02 -3.00
N VAL A 68 -2.57 -5.34 -3.12
CA VAL A 68 -3.69 -5.97 -3.84
C VAL A 68 -5.03 -5.62 -3.19
N LEU A 69 -5.13 -5.76 -1.86
CA LEU A 69 -6.37 -5.51 -1.13
C LEU A 69 -6.80 -4.04 -1.21
N LEU A 70 -5.85 -3.11 -1.16
CA LEU A 70 -6.12 -1.68 -1.25
C LEU A 70 -6.20 -1.18 -2.70
N GLY A 71 -5.77 -1.96 -3.69
CA GLY A 71 -5.75 -1.53 -5.10
C GLY A 71 -4.70 -0.46 -5.37
N ARG A 72 -3.50 -0.63 -4.80
CA ARG A 72 -2.40 0.35 -4.84
C ARG A 72 -1.19 -0.21 -5.57
N GLY A 73 -0.58 0.59 -6.45
CA GLY A 73 0.66 0.24 -7.15
C GLY A 73 1.92 0.41 -6.28
N LEU A 74 3.09 0.48 -6.92
CA LEU A 74 4.41 0.49 -6.24
C LEU A 74 5.13 1.85 -6.29
N HIS A 75 4.45 2.93 -6.68
CA HIS A 75 5.07 4.25 -6.64
C HIS A 75 5.28 4.67 -5.20
N VAL A 76 6.28 5.52 -4.91
CA VAL A 76 6.53 6.04 -3.55
C VAL A 76 5.26 6.67 -2.94
N GLN A 77 4.41 7.28 -3.76
CA GLN A 77 3.11 7.79 -3.32
C GLN A 77 2.12 6.68 -2.88
N ASP A 78 2.12 5.54 -3.57
CA ASP A 78 1.29 4.39 -3.23
C ASP A 78 1.85 3.63 -2.03
N GLU A 79 3.18 3.44 -1.96
CA GLU A 79 3.88 2.91 -0.77
C GLU A 79 3.53 3.74 0.47
N ALA A 80 3.57 5.07 0.36
CA ALA A 80 3.16 5.97 1.43
C ALA A 80 1.72 5.69 1.89
N PHE A 81 0.78 5.47 0.96
CA PHE A 81 -0.60 5.13 1.33
C PHE A 81 -0.70 3.75 1.98
N VAL A 82 -0.02 2.74 1.46
CA VAL A 82 -0.04 1.37 2.00
C VAL A 82 0.54 1.33 3.41
N ILE A 83 1.71 1.93 3.63
CA ILE A 83 2.32 2.06 4.96
C ILE A 83 1.39 2.85 5.89
N GLY A 84 0.82 3.96 5.42
CA GLY A 84 -0.17 4.71 6.20
C GLY A 84 -1.35 3.85 6.61
N ALA A 85 -1.86 3.02 5.70
CA ALA A 85 -3.00 2.14 5.96
C ALA A 85 -2.65 1.00 6.94
N THR A 86 -1.45 0.40 6.86
CA THR A 86 -1.03 -0.63 7.83
C THR A 86 -0.83 -0.04 9.22
N MET A 87 -0.18 1.13 9.33
CA MET A 87 -0.03 1.87 10.57
C MET A 87 -1.38 2.27 11.16
N GLY A 88 -2.27 2.87 10.36
CA GLY A 88 -3.58 3.35 10.83
C GLY A 88 -4.54 2.24 11.26
N ALA A 89 -4.30 0.99 10.83
CA ALA A 89 -5.10 -0.16 11.25
C ALA A 89 -4.59 -0.81 12.56
N ALA A 90 -3.37 -0.47 12.99
CA ALA A 90 -2.79 -1.00 14.21
C ALA A 90 -3.52 -0.45 15.46
N SER A 91 -3.78 -1.30 16.44
CA SER A 91 -4.54 -0.97 17.64
C SER A 91 -3.83 0.00 18.58
N ASP A 92 -2.51 0.11 18.48
CA ASP A 92 -1.64 0.96 19.28
C ASP A 92 -1.16 2.23 18.55
N ILE A 93 -1.73 2.53 17.37
CA ILE A 93 -1.41 3.75 16.63
C ILE A 93 -1.87 5.02 17.37
N THR A 94 -1.01 6.04 17.40
CA THR A 94 -1.33 7.37 17.94
C THR A 94 -0.90 8.48 16.98
N GLY A 95 -1.46 9.68 17.15
CA GLY A 95 -1.06 10.85 16.34
C GLY A 95 0.43 11.20 16.49
N GLU A 96 1.00 10.99 17.68
CA GLU A 96 2.43 11.23 17.94
C GLU A 96 3.31 10.24 17.15
N ILE A 97 2.89 8.97 17.05
CA ILE A 97 3.59 7.96 16.27
C ILE A 97 3.52 8.26 14.77
N VAL A 98 2.36 8.73 14.29
CA VAL A 98 2.18 9.18 12.90
C VAL A 98 3.13 10.34 12.58
N ASP A 99 3.22 11.35 13.45
CA ASP A 99 4.10 12.50 13.25
C ASP A 99 5.59 12.11 13.39
N PHE A 100 5.91 11.17 14.29
CA PHE A 100 7.26 10.61 14.40
C PHE A 100 7.67 9.87 13.13
N PHE A 101 6.82 9.02 12.57
CA PHE A 101 7.11 8.31 11.32
C PHE A 101 7.33 9.30 10.16
N ILE A 102 6.49 10.34 10.04
CA ILE A 102 6.69 11.38 9.02
C ILE A 102 8.06 12.05 9.19
N LYS A 103 8.45 12.39 10.42
CA LYS A 103 9.76 13.01 10.67
C LYS A 103 10.91 12.09 10.26
N VAL A 104 10.88 10.81 10.64
CA VAL A 104 11.96 9.87 10.34
C VAL A 104 12.02 9.57 8.84
N SER A 105 10.87 9.26 8.22
CA SER A 105 10.79 8.94 6.79
C SER A 105 11.19 10.09 5.87
N THR A 106 11.08 11.35 6.32
CA THR A 106 11.46 12.54 5.53
C THR A 106 12.88 13.04 5.82
N THR A 107 13.49 12.69 6.96
CA THR A 107 14.80 13.24 7.35
C THR A 107 15.91 12.19 7.45
N GLU A 108 15.61 11.01 8.02
CA GLU A 108 16.60 9.99 8.36
C GLU A 108 16.74 8.92 7.28
N TYR A 109 15.67 8.65 6.53
CA TYR A 109 15.71 7.62 5.48
C TYR A 109 16.69 7.99 4.36
N PRO A 110 17.37 7.01 3.73
CA PRO A 110 18.25 7.28 2.60
C PRO A 110 17.48 7.88 1.42
N LYS A 111 18.17 8.66 0.58
CA LYS A 111 17.54 9.46 -0.49
C LYS A 111 16.57 8.68 -1.40
N HIS A 112 16.84 7.40 -1.66
CA HIS A 112 15.98 6.57 -2.53
C HIS A 112 14.68 6.09 -1.87
N TRP A 113 14.64 6.07 -0.53
CA TRP A 113 13.51 5.60 0.28
C TRP A 113 12.80 6.73 1.02
N ARG A 114 13.41 7.92 1.03
CA ARG A 114 12.96 9.08 1.77
C ARG A 114 11.67 9.63 1.19
N PHE A 115 10.70 9.88 2.05
CA PHE A 115 9.49 10.59 1.67
C PHE A 115 9.79 12.07 1.44
N GLU A 116 9.12 12.63 0.43
CA GLU A 116 9.11 14.07 0.16
C GLU A 116 7.78 14.65 0.63
N ASP A 117 7.70 15.97 0.75
CA ASP A 117 6.46 16.65 1.18
C ASP A 117 5.24 16.27 0.32
N ALA A 118 5.46 15.94 -0.96
CA ALA A 118 4.43 15.47 -1.88
C ALA A 118 3.85 14.09 -1.54
N HIS A 119 4.56 13.26 -0.76
CA HIS A 119 4.11 11.91 -0.38
C HIS A 119 3.31 11.91 0.93
N ILE A 120 3.54 12.91 1.80
CA ILE A 120 2.89 13.01 3.13
C ILE A 120 1.36 13.01 3.04
N PRO A 121 0.70 13.71 2.08
CA PRO A 121 -0.76 13.63 1.95
C PRO A 121 -1.26 12.21 1.70
N SER A 122 -0.59 11.43 0.85
CA SER A 122 -0.98 10.04 0.57
C SER A 122 -0.79 9.15 1.79
N PHE A 123 0.29 9.33 2.54
CA PHE A 123 0.49 8.66 3.82
C PHE A 123 -0.63 8.95 4.82
N ARG A 124 -0.95 10.24 5.04
CA ARG A 124 -2.02 10.63 5.96
C ARG A 124 -3.39 10.15 5.50
N LEU A 125 -3.63 10.05 4.19
CA LEU A 125 -4.86 9.45 3.65
C LEU A 125 -4.94 7.95 3.92
N GLY A 126 -3.82 7.22 3.80
CA GLY A 126 -3.76 5.81 4.19
C GLY A 126 -4.10 5.60 5.67
N VAL A 127 -3.48 6.39 6.55
CA VAL A 127 -3.77 6.39 7.99
C VAL A 127 -5.25 6.66 8.24
N GLY A 128 -5.78 7.74 7.66
CA GLY A 128 -7.18 8.12 7.84
C GLY A 128 -8.16 7.07 7.31
N PHE A 129 -7.85 6.42 6.18
CA PHE A 129 -8.69 5.36 5.64
C PHE A 129 -8.82 4.20 6.63
N SER A 130 -7.68 3.74 7.16
CA SER A 130 -7.69 2.63 8.10
C SER A 130 -8.26 3.01 9.46
N MET A 131 -8.05 4.24 9.96
CA MET A 131 -8.69 4.68 11.19
C MET A 131 -10.23 4.72 11.07
N ASP A 132 -10.74 5.12 9.91
CA ASP A 132 -12.19 5.24 9.71
C ASP A 132 -12.86 3.88 9.42
N ASN A 133 -12.13 2.92 8.84
CA ASN A 133 -12.72 1.68 8.31
C ASN A 133 -12.18 0.39 8.95
N LEU A 134 -10.94 0.41 9.45
CA LEU A 134 -10.16 -0.76 9.85
C LEU A 134 -9.47 -0.60 11.21
N ALA A 135 -9.94 0.33 12.05
CA ALA A 135 -9.32 0.62 13.34
C ALA A 135 -9.25 -0.63 14.23
N GLY A 136 -8.06 -0.92 14.75
CA GLY A 136 -7.81 -2.08 15.62
C GLY A 136 -7.99 -3.43 14.93
N LYS A 137 -7.97 -3.48 13.58
CA LYS A 137 -7.95 -4.73 12.83
C LYS A 137 -6.58 -5.39 12.82
N ASP A 138 -5.53 -4.64 13.14
CA ASP A 138 -4.15 -5.10 13.16
C ASP A 138 -3.79 -5.83 11.85
N LEU A 139 -4.00 -5.16 10.70
CA LEU A 139 -3.73 -5.74 9.36
C LEU A 139 -2.34 -6.37 9.27
N HIS A 140 -1.37 -5.77 9.94
CA HIS A 140 0.01 -6.22 10.01
C HIS A 140 0.19 -7.58 10.72
N LEU A 141 -0.80 -8.08 11.48
CA LEU A 141 -0.77 -9.38 12.15
C LEU A 141 -1.58 -10.47 11.43
N ILE A 142 -2.41 -10.10 10.45
CA ILE A 142 -3.24 -11.05 9.72
C ILE A 142 -2.36 -11.82 8.72
N PRO A 143 -2.30 -13.16 8.75
CA PRO A 143 -1.37 -13.93 7.92
C PRO A 143 -1.88 -14.05 6.47
N LEU A 144 -1.96 -12.93 5.75
CA LEU A 144 -2.47 -12.87 4.37
C LEU A 144 -1.68 -13.75 3.40
N GLU A 145 -0.42 -14.01 3.70
CA GLU A 145 0.47 -14.90 2.97
C GLU A 145 0.12 -16.40 3.12
N ALA A 146 -0.73 -16.76 4.09
CA ALA A 146 -1.06 -18.15 4.37
C ALA A 146 -2.08 -18.71 3.34
N PRO A 147 -2.06 -20.04 3.08
CA PRO A 147 -2.85 -20.66 2.00
C PRO A 147 -4.36 -20.36 2.06
N GLU A 148 -4.92 -20.20 3.26
CA GLU A 148 -6.33 -19.90 3.47
C GLU A 148 -6.73 -18.52 2.96
N TRP A 149 -5.77 -17.57 2.88
CA TRP A 149 -5.98 -16.24 2.31
C TRP A 149 -5.64 -16.24 0.83
N GLN A 150 -4.54 -16.87 0.45
CA GLN A 150 -4.07 -16.92 -0.93
C GLN A 150 -5.07 -17.58 -1.91
N THR A 151 -5.91 -18.47 -1.42
CA THR A 151 -6.99 -19.12 -2.20
C THR A 151 -8.30 -18.34 -2.26
N LYS A 152 -8.47 -17.30 -1.44
CA LYS A 152 -9.66 -16.43 -1.47
C LYS A 152 -9.60 -15.52 -2.68
N THR A 153 -10.77 -15.26 -3.27
CA THR A 153 -10.91 -14.13 -4.19
C THR A 153 -10.61 -12.82 -3.49
N VAL A 154 -10.10 -11.82 -4.21
CA VAL A 154 -9.87 -10.48 -3.65
C VAL A 154 -11.16 -9.90 -3.06
N ARG A 155 -12.31 -10.18 -3.68
CA ARG A 155 -13.64 -9.83 -3.17
C ARG A 155 -13.90 -10.42 -1.79
N GLU A 156 -13.67 -11.72 -1.60
CA GLU A 156 -13.88 -12.39 -0.33
C GLU A 156 -12.90 -11.90 0.74
N ALA A 157 -11.64 -11.70 0.38
CA ALA A 157 -10.63 -11.18 1.30
C ALA A 157 -10.97 -9.76 1.78
N ARG A 158 -11.30 -8.84 0.86
CA ARG A 158 -11.78 -7.48 1.20
C ARG A 158 -13.01 -7.53 2.10
N LYS A 159 -14.01 -8.35 1.75
CA LYS A 159 -15.23 -8.53 2.56
C LYS A 159 -14.93 -9.04 3.96
N THR A 160 -14.01 -9.99 4.10
CA THR A 160 -13.61 -10.57 5.40
C THR A 160 -12.95 -9.52 6.29
N LEU A 161 -12.14 -8.64 5.70
CA LEU A 161 -11.43 -7.58 6.41
C LEU A 161 -12.31 -6.35 6.68
N GLY A 162 -13.46 -6.22 6.01
CA GLY A 162 -14.31 -5.03 6.09
C GLY A 162 -13.86 -3.90 5.15
N ILE A 163 -13.04 -4.21 4.13
CA ILE A 163 -12.59 -3.26 3.12
C ILE A 163 -13.70 -3.06 2.09
N VAL A 164 -14.24 -1.84 2.03
CA VAL A 164 -15.31 -1.45 1.10
C VAL A 164 -14.72 -0.64 -0.05
N LYS A 165 -14.99 -1.04 -1.30
CA LYS A 165 -14.41 -0.38 -2.49
C LYS A 165 -14.86 1.07 -2.62
N GLU A 166 -16.09 1.37 -2.26
CA GLU A 166 -16.67 2.71 -2.33
C GLU A 166 -15.95 3.69 -1.41
N GLU A 167 -15.52 3.23 -0.23
CA GLU A 167 -14.71 3.99 0.72
C GLU A 167 -13.29 4.20 0.17
N LEU A 168 -12.66 3.16 -0.36
CA LEU A 168 -11.35 3.30 -1.04
C LEU A 168 -11.42 4.33 -2.17
N ARG A 169 -12.45 4.26 -3.02
CA ARG A 169 -12.69 5.23 -4.11
C ARG A 169 -12.87 6.65 -3.57
N ALA A 170 -13.50 6.83 -2.40
CA ALA A 170 -13.64 8.14 -1.77
C ALA A 170 -12.28 8.72 -1.36
N TYR A 171 -11.42 7.90 -0.77
CA TYR A 171 -10.04 8.29 -0.44
C TYR A 171 -9.19 8.54 -1.68
N PHE A 172 -9.39 7.78 -2.75
CA PHE A 172 -8.67 7.96 -4.01
C PHE A 172 -9.03 9.28 -4.69
N ARG A 173 -10.32 9.66 -4.68
CA ARG A 173 -10.76 10.99 -5.13
C ARG A 173 -10.12 12.10 -4.29
N LYS A 174 -10.06 11.92 -2.95
CA LYS A 174 -9.39 12.88 -2.07
C LYS A 174 -7.89 12.97 -2.35
N ALA A 175 -7.24 11.85 -2.65
CA ALA A 175 -5.83 11.81 -3.04
C ALA A 175 -5.59 12.59 -4.35
N GLU A 176 -6.45 12.41 -5.35
CA GLU A 176 -6.37 13.15 -6.62
C GLU A 176 -6.50 14.66 -6.44
N LEU A 177 -7.33 15.11 -5.50
CA LEU A 177 -7.47 16.53 -5.17
C LEU A 177 -6.26 17.11 -4.42
N LEU A 178 -5.65 16.33 -3.53
CA LEU A 178 -4.52 16.79 -2.71
C LEU A 178 -3.18 16.71 -3.44
N VAL A 179 -3.02 15.74 -4.33
CA VAL A 179 -1.79 15.50 -5.09
C VAL A 179 -2.15 15.26 -6.57
N PRO A 180 -2.64 16.29 -7.28
CA PRO A 180 -3.12 16.12 -8.65
C PRO A 180 -1.98 15.88 -9.64
N GLY A 181 -2.27 15.09 -10.68
CA GLY A 181 -1.39 15.01 -11.85
C GLY A 181 -0.09 14.23 -11.65
N THR A 182 0.04 13.41 -10.60
CA THR A 182 1.13 12.41 -10.51
C THR A 182 0.76 11.14 -11.27
N ALA A 183 1.75 10.30 -11.60
CA ALA A 183 1.49 9.00 -12.24
C ALA A 183 0.61 8.11 -11.35
N ALA A 184 0.91 8.06 -10.04
CA ALA A 184 0.14 7.34 -9.04
C ALA A 184 -1.31 7.84 -8.92
N SER A 185 -1.55 9.16 -8.85
CA SER A 185 -2.92 9.70 -8.75
C SER A 185 -3.73 9.47 -10.03
N ARG A 186 -3.13 9.57 -11.21
CA ARG A 186 -3.83 9.40 -12.49
C ARG A 186 -4.39 7.99 -12.69
N ARG A 187 -3.76 6.97 -12.09
CA ARG A 187 -4.12 5.56 -12.24
C ARG A 187 -5.04 5.03 -11.15
N LEU A 188 -5.47 5.86 -10.21
CA LEU A 188 -6.39 5.42 -9.16
C LEU A 188 -7.80 5.21 -9.71
N ASP A 189 -8.41 4.10 -9.31
CA ASP A 189 -9.82 3.83 -9.54
C ASP A 189 -10.65 4.79 -8.67
N THR A 190 -11.06 5.91 -9.25
CA THR A 190 -11.85 6.93 -8.54
C THR A 190 -13.36 6.76 -8.73
N CYS A 191 -13.81 5.84 -9.59
CA CYS A 191 -15.20 5.69 -9.97
C CYS A 191 -15.52 4.28 -10.49
N ALA A 192 -16.65 3.71 -10.06
CA ALA A 192 -17.14 2.40 -10.53
C ALA A 192 -17.41 2.30 -12.04
N HIS A 193 -17.52 3.44 -12.73
CA HIS A 193 -17.71 3.51 -14.18
C HIS A 193 -16.41 3.68 -14.96
N ARG A 194 -15.30 3.96 -14.27
CA ARG A 194 -13.98 4.03 -14.86
C ARG A 194 -13.44 2.60 -14.91
N LYS A 195 -13.31 2.03 -16.11
CA LYS A 195 -12.55 0.80 -16.31
C LYS A 195 -11.09 1.20 -16.37
N ASP A 196 -10.35 0.98 -15.28
CA ASP A 196 -8.90 1.10 -15.34
C ASP A 196 -8.33 -0.04 -16.20
N GLY A 197 -7.19 0.24 -16.85
CA GLY A 197 -6.53 -0.70 -17.76
C GLY A 197 -6.40 -2.06 -17.08
N GLN A 198 -7.08 -3.07 -17.65
CA GLN A 198 -7.07 -4.40 -17.08
C GLN A 198 -5.64 -4.92 -17.08
N LEU A 199 -5.23 -5.59 -16.00
CA LEU A 199 -3.96 -6.33 -15.88
C LEU A 199 -3.72 -7.35 -17.02
N ASN A 200 -4.68 -7.56 -17.92
CA ASN A 200 -4.71 -8.58 -18.96
C ASN A 200 -5.08 -8.07 -20.38
N GLN A 201 -4.90 -6.79 -20.71
CA GLN A 201 -4.96 -6.41 -22.13
C GLN A 201 -3.55 -6.27 -22.71
N PRO A 202 -3.12 -7.19 -23.61
CA PRO A 202 -2.03 -6.86 -24.52
C PRO A 202 -2.49 -5.71 -25.42
N ASP A 203 -1.60 -4.75 -25.67
CA ASP A 203 -1.78 -3.68 -26.66
C ASP A 203 -2.23 -4.21 -28.03
#